data_AF-A0A7J7FXR0-F1
#
_entry.id   AF-A0A7J7FXR0-F1
#
_cell.length_a   1.000
_cell.length_b   1.000
_cell.length_c   1.000
_cell.angle_alpha   90.00
_cell.angle_beta   90.00
_cell.angle_gamma   90.00
#
_symmetry.space_group_name_H-M   'P 1'
#
loop_
_entity.id
_entity.type
_entity.pdbx_description
1 polymer ?
#
loop_
_entity_poly.entity_id
_entity_poly.type
_entity_poly.pdbx_seq_one_letter_code
_entity_poly.pdbx_strand_id
1 'polypeptide(L)'
;RQKRLFSLEKVHTIREDGKKRKHRGRERGRRIRTPLQQSLVLVLSPANYHCFFATVAALTFRSPAASASANANANDLGAFTHQDFAGHRGTIHTGDVQFVQWMTAVRIITVHLQAVRRKKREMRPEIVIFGDSITEGSFKSGGWGASLANNYSRKADVVLRGYSGYNTRWALFLLHRLFPLGSTTPPVATTIFFGANDAALSGRTSERQHVPTEEYKENLKRIVHHLKECSPAMLVVLITPPPIDEEGCFEQARSLYGKKAMELPERTNEVTGVYAKQCVELAKELCLPFINLWSKMQETEGWQKKFLSDGLHLTPEGNAVVHQEVGFLQQKCHMISLITWKSTGRHLKKRSSSNAYDVLTMRNLFGGCSASWVRWIQYSLGLVSLASPFPLGSATPPVATTIFFGANDAALFGRTSERQHVPPEEYKENLRKIVHHLKECSPAMLVVLITPPPIDEEGRFTYSRSLYGERAMELPERTNEMTGVYAKQCVELAKELGLPSINLWLKMQETEGWQKKFLSDGLHLTPEGNAVVHQEVVRVFNEAGLSAPEMPYDFPHHSEIDGKAPEKAFQQQCL
;
A
#
# COMPACT_ATOMS: atom_id res chain seq x y z
N ARG A 1 -44.18 20.75 -9.14
CA ARG A 1 -43.29 21.84 -8.68
C ARG A 1 -41.93 21.22 -8.38
N GLN A 2 -40.80 21.48 -9.05
CA GLN A 2 -40.46 22.24 -10.25
C GLN A 2 -39.14 21.62 -10.76
N LYS A 3 -39.10 21.18 -12.02
CA LYS A 3 -37.89 20.77 -12.77
C LYS A 3 -37.23 22.03 -13.38
N ARG A 4 -35.91 22.09 -13.45
CA ARG A 4 -35.11 22.91 -14.40
C ARG A 4 -34.01 21.98 -14.93
N LEU A 5 -33.98 21.47 -16.16
CA LEU A 5 -33.91 22.07 -17.51
C LEU A 5 -32.72 23.03 -17.68
N PHE A 6 -31.63 22.48 -18.23
CA PHE A 6 -30.57 23.22 -18.92
C PHE A 6 -31.01 23.41 -20.38
N SER A 7 -31.07 24.65 -20.85
CA SER A 7 -31.22 24.98 -22.27
C SER A 7 -29.84 25.14 -22.92
N LEU A 8 -29.70 24.51 -24.07
CA LEU A 8 -28.72 24.84 -25.10
C LEU A 8 -29.19 26.08 -25.84
N GLU A 9 -28.32 27.08 -26.00
CA GLU A 9 -28.42 28.01 -27.11
C GLU A 9 -27.04 28.24 -27.72
N LYS A 10 -27.08 28.47 -29.02
CA LYS A 10 -26.03 28.27 -30.02
C LYS A 10 -25.91 29.58 -30.78
N VAL A 11 -24.71 29.83 -31.33
CA VAL A 11 -24.40 30.73 -32.45
C VAL A 11 -24.18 32.22 -32.12
N HIS A 12 -22.93 32.68 -32.30
CA HIS A 12 -22.65 33.66 -33.34
C HIS A 12 -21.24 33.54 -33.91
N THR A 13 -21.23 33.29 -35.22
CA THR A 13 -20.11 33.42 -36.17
C THR A 13 -19.90 34.90 -36.47
N ILE A 14 -18.65 35.39 -36.44
CA ILE A 14 -18.18 36.51 -37.26
C ILE A 14 -16.80 36.15 -37.82
N ARG A 15 -16.64 36.41 -39.11
CA ARG A 15 -15.52 36.12 -40.00
C ARG A 15 -14.95 37.47 -40.50
N GLU A 16 -13.74 37.42 -41.07
CA GLU A 16 -13.04 38.47 -41.85
C GLU A 16 -12.28 39.53 -41.02
N ASP A 17 -11.07 40.00 -41.31
CA ASP A 17 -10.12 39.88 -42.44
C ASP A 17 -8.71 40.22 -41.89
N GLY A 18 -7.60 39.60 -42.30
CA GLY A 18 -6.90 39.90 -43.54
C GLY A 18 -5.71 40.85 -43.33
N LYS A 19 -4.46 40.34 -43.32
CA LYS A 19 -3.29 41.01 -43.94
C LYS A 19 -2.04 40.12 -43.98
N LYS A 20 -1.65 39.81 -45.22
CA LYS A 20 -0.35 39.28 -45.64
C LYS A 20 0.73 40.36 -45.49
N ARG A 21 1.96 39.97 -45.13
CA ARG A 21 3.16 40.50 -45.78
C ARG A 21 4.30 39.46 -45.80
N LYS A 22 4.81 39.28 -47.02
CA LYS A 22 5.96 38.45 -47.42
C LYS A 22 7.27 39.12 -46.99
N HIS A 23 8.29 38.33 -46.66
CA HIS A 23 9.61 38.53 -47.23
C HIS A 23 10.31 37.18 -47.46
N ARG A 24 10.77 36.98 -48.70
CA ARG A 24 11.66 35.91 -49.15
C ARG A 24 13.11 36.43 -49.10
N GLY A 25 14.04 35.55 -48.78
CA GLY A 25 15.47 35.64 -49.13
C GLY A 25 16.10 34.25 -49.09
N ARG A 26 16.45 33.70 -50.26
CA ARG A 26 17.40 32.58 -50.48
C ARG A 26 18.81 33.20 -50.56
N GLU A 27 19.94 32.56 -50.24
CA GLU A 27 20.57 31.43 -50.94
C GLU A 27 21.78 30.83 -50.17
N ARG A 28 21.96 29.51 -50.36
CA ARG A 28 23.19 28.69 -50.67
C ARG A 28 24.57 29.19 -50.18
N GLY A 29 25.51 28.42 -49.61
CA GLY A 29 25.69 26.98 -49.36
C GLY A 29 27.20 26.62 -49.44
N ARG A 30 27.76 25.81 -48.52
CA ARG A 30 28.77 24.74 -48.78
C ARG A 30 29.22 24.06 -47.48
N ARG A 31 29.39 22.74 -47.61
CA ARG A 31 29.79 21.73 -46.60
C ARG A 31 31.29 21.75 -46.31
N ILE A 32 31.70 21.50 -45.06
CA ILE A 32 32.82 20.62 -44.66
C ILE A 32 32.42 19.86 -43.37
N ARG A 33 32.97 18.64 -43.22
CA ARG A 33 32.54 17.46 -42.45
C ARG A 33 33.06 17.38 -40.98
N THR A 34 32.18 16.91 -40.06
CA THR A 34 32.28 15.91 -38.92
C THR A 34 33.54 15.85 -38.01
N PRO A 35 33.43 15.48 -36.71
CA PRO A 35 32.71 14.29 -36.14
C PRO A 35 31.78 14.58 -34.95
N LEU A 36 30.50 14.13 -34.95
CA LEU A 36 29.96 12.79 -34.60
C LEU A 36 30.23 12.32 -33.14
N GLN A 37 29.42 12.84 -32.21
CA GLN A 37 28.89 12.11 -31.07
C GLN A 37 27.36 12.31 -31.07
N GLN A 38 26.61 11.27 -31.44
CA GLN A 38 25.16 11.22 -31.27
C GLN A 38 24.79 10.00 -30.44
N SER A 39 24.36 10.26 -29.21
CA SER A 39 23.54 9.33 -28.43
C SER A 39 22.12 9.39 -29.02
N LEU A 40 21.77 8.40 -29.84
CA LEU A 40 20.43 8.28 -30.40
C LEU A 40 19.51 7.60 -29.38
N VAL A 41 18.68 8.41 -28.71
CA VAL A 41 17.47 7.92 -28.04
C VAL A 41 16.47 7.54 -29.13
N LEU A 42 16.31 6.24 -29.37
CA LEU A 42 15.32 5.71 -30.30
C LEU A 42 13.93 5.76 -29.64
N VAL A 43 13.21 6.85 -29.88
CA VAL A 43 11.76 6.92 -29.61
C VAL A 43 11.08 6.03 -30.66
N LEU A 44 10.75 4.80 -30.27
CA LEU A 44 9.96 3.90 -31.11
C LEU A 44 8.50 4.36 -31.11
N SER A 45 8.00 4.80 -32.26
CA SER A 45 6.57 5.03 -32.47
C SER A 45 5.84 3.71 -32.76
N PRO A 46 4.53 3.61 -32.47
CA PRO A 46 3.75 2.37 -32.61
C PRO A 46 3.67 1.78 -34.03
N ALA A 47 4.14 2.48 -35.05
CA ALA A 47 4.05 2.03 -36.45
C ALA A 47 5.06 0.92 -36.81
N ASN A 48 6.13 0.70 -36.02
CA ASN A 48 7.15 -0.30 -36.34
C ASN A 48 6.84 -1.73 -35.85
N TYR A 49 5.80 -1.92 -35.03
CA TYR A 49 5.40 -3.24 -34.53
C TYR A 49 4.74 -4.12 -35.61
N HIS A 50 4.08 -3.53 -36.60
CA HIS A 50 3.42 -4.28 -37.67
C HIS A 50 4.38 -4.75 -38.79
N CYS A 51 5.49 -4.03 -39.04
CA CYS A 51 6.48 -4.44 -40.04
C CYS A 51 7.27 -5.70 -39.64
N PHE A 52 7.50 -5.93 -38.34
CA PHE A 52 8.26 -7.09 -37.88
C PHE A 52 7.47 -8.40 -38.05
N PHE A 53 6.15 -8.38 -37.77
CA PHE A 53 5.28 -9.55 -37.96
C PHE A 53 4.98 -9.85 -39.44
N ALA A 54 4.88 -8.82 -40.29
CA ALA A 54 4.66 -9.02 -41.72
C ALA A 54 5.86 -9.69 -42.42
N THR A 55 7.08 -9.43 -41.97
CA THR A 55 8.31 -10.00 -42.56
C THR A 55 8.48 -11.50 -42.22
N VAL A 56 8.02 -11.93 -41.04
CA VAL A 56 8.07 -13.34 -40.63
C VAL A 56 6.98 -14.18 -41.32
N ALA A 57 5.81 -13.60 -41.58
CA ALA A 57 4.72 -14.27 -42.29
C ALA A 57 4.94 -14.40 -43.81
N ALA A 58 5.71 -13.50 -44.43
CA ALA A 58 6.01 -13.57 -45.86
C ALA A 58 7.05 -14.65 -46.22
N LEU A 59 7.83 -15.13 -45.25
CA LEU A 59 8.85 -16.17 -45.46
C LEU A 59 8.32 -17.61 -45.30
N THR A 60 7.09 -17.80 -44.81
CA THR A 60 6.50 -19.13 -44.53
C THR A 60 5.61 -19.70 -45.63
N PHE A 61 5.28 -18.94 -46.69
CA PHE A 61 4.44 -19.41 -47.80
C PHE A 61 5.22 -19.47 -49.13
N ARG A 62 6.10 -20.47 -49.26
CA ARG A 62 6.37 -21.15 -50.54
C ARG A 62 6.66 -22.62 -50.25
N SER A 63 5.74 -23.49 -50.65
CA SER A 63 5.94 -24.94 -50.67
C SER A 63 5.87 -25.41 -52.14
N PRO A 64 6.76 -26.31 -52.59
CA PRO A 64 6.49 -27.17 -53.74
C PRO A 64 5.93 -28.53 -53.24
N ALA A 65 4.93 -29.01 -53.96
CA ALA A 65 4.17 -30.23 -53.71
C ALA A 65 4.97 -31.52 -53.93
N ALA A 66 4.65 -32.58 -53.19
CA ALA A 66 4.61 -33.97 -53.69
C ALA A 66 3.84 -34.88 -52.72
N SER A 67 3.07 -35.79 -53.31
CA SER A 67 2.12 -36.78 -52.78
C SER A 67 2.75 -38.04 -52.17
N ALA A 68 2.08 -38.70 -51.22
CA ALA A 68 1.61 -40.10 -51.32
C ALA A 68 1.13 -40.67 -49.96
N SER A 69 0.24 -41.65 -50.06
CA SER A 69 -0.61 -42.33 -49.07
C SER A 69 0.08 -43.38 -48.17
N ALA A 70 -0.51 -43.70 -46.99
CA ALA A 70 -1.04 -45.05 -46.67
C ALA A 70 -1.40 -45.23 -45.16
N ASN A 71 -2.37 -46.12 -44.92
CA ASN A 71 -3.02 -46.57 -43.67
C ASN A 71 -2.11 -47.25 -42.62
N ALA A 72 -2.52 -47.22 -41.33
CA ALA A 72 -2.81 -48.42 -40.51
C ALA A 72 -3.16 -48.09 -39.02
N ASN A 73 -3.94 -48.98 -38.41
CA ASN A 73 -4.60 -48.90 -37.10
C ASN A 73 -3.78 -49.46 -35.91
N ALA A 74 -4.09 -48.93 -34.73
CA ALA A 74 -4.32 -49.55 -33.41
C ALA A 74 -3.21 -50.33 -32.64
N ASN A 75 -3.15 -49.98 -31.34
CA ASN A 75 -2.85 -50.78 -30.14
C ASN A 75 -1.48 -51.46 -29.99
N ASP A 76 -0.65 -50.94 -29.08
CA ASP A 76 -0.08 -51.77 -28.00
C ASP A 76 0.47 -50.91 -26.84
N LEU A 77 0.03 -51.25 -25.62
CA LEU A 77 0.50 -50.71 -24.35
C LEU A 77 1.68 -51.57 -23.88
N GLY A 78 2.91 -51.09 -24.08
CA GLY A 78 4.13 -51.67 -23.52
C GLY A 78 4.91 -50.62 -22.72
N ALA A 79 5.16 -50.90 -21.45
CA ALA A 79 6.04 -50.08 -20.61
C ALA A 79 7.51 -50.25 -21.06
N PHE A 80 8.15 -49.17 -21.50
CA PHE A 80 9.58 -49.16 -21.82
C PHE A 80 10.40 -48.75 -20.59
N THR A 81 11.46 -49.51 -20.30
CA THR A 81 12.40 -49.28 -19.20
C THR A 81 13.62 -48.50 -19.68
N HIS A 82 14.48 -48.08 -18.74
CA HIS A 82 15.57 -47.11 -18.93
C HIS A 82 16.70 -47.56 -19.89
N GLN A 83 16.61 -48.73 -20.54
CA GLN A 83 17.66 -49.30 -21.39
C GLN A 83 17.46 -49.08 -22.91
N ASP A 84 16.29 -48.63 -23.37
CA ASP A 84 16.06 -48.42 -24.82
C ASP A 84 16.64 -47.10 -25.39
N PHE A 85 17.20 -46.24 -24.52
CA PHE A 85 17.76 -44.94 -24.94
C PHE A 85 19.28 -44.96 -25.21
N ALA A 86 19.96 -46.08 -24.99
CA ALA A 86 21.40 -46.21 -25.17
C ALA A 86 21.75 -46.69 -26.59
N GLY A 87 21.40 -45.92 -27.63
CA GLY A 87 21.65 -46.43 -28.99
C GLY A 87 21.60 -45.47 -30.16
N HIS A 88 21.49 -44.16 -29.99
CA HIS A 88 21.51 -43.22 -31.14
C HIS A 88 22.52 -42.10 -30.92
N ARG A 89 23.78 -42.33 -31.35
CA ARG A 89 24.68 -41.25 -31.76
C ARG A 89 24.20 -40.72 -33.10
N GLY A 90 23.13 -39.91 -33.08
CA GLY A 90 22.70 -39.11 -34.22
C GLY A 90 23.29 -37.72 -34.11
N THR A 91 24.24 -37.38 -34.99
CA THR A 91 24.68 -36.00 -35.23
C THR A 91 23.48 -35.13 -35.58
N ILE A 92 23.16 -34.14 -34.75
CA ILE A 92 22.18 -33.10 -35.07
C ILE A 92 22.76 -32.27 -36.20
N HIS A 93 22.32 -32.52 -37.44
CA HIS A 93 22.64 -31.66 -38.57
C HIS A 93 22.04 -30.27 -38.32
N THR A 94 22.84 -29.24 -38.51
CA THR A 94 22.56 -27.80 -38.35
C THR A 94 21.58 -27.24 -39.41
N GLY A 95 20.58 -28.04 -39.80
CA GLY A 95 19.58 -27.71 -40.84
C GLY A 95 18.23 -27.25 -40.30
N ASP A 96 17.88 -27.51 -39.04
CA ASP A 96 16.59 -27.07 -38.50
C ASP A 96 16.69 -25.67 -37.90
N VAL A 97 16.90 -24.70 -38.80
CA VAL A 97 16.68 -23.27 -38.52
C VAL A 97 15.31 -23.08 -37.87
N GLN A 98 14.32 -23.90 -38.23
CA GLN A 98 13.00 -23.94 -37.59
C GLN A 98 13.05 -24.38 -36.12
N PHE A 99 13.83 -25.38 -35.72
CA PHE A 99 13.90 -25.83 -34.33
C PHE A 99 14.60 -24.80 -33.43
N VAL A 100 15.69 -24.19 -33.91
CA VAL A 100 16.40 -23.13 -33.18
C VAL A 100 15.54 -21.86 -33.10
N GLN A 101 14.86 -21.48 -34.19
CA GLN A 101 13.91 -20.36 -34.18
C GLN A 101 12.71 -20.65 -33.27
N TRP A 102 12.22 -21.88 -33.22
CA TRP A 102 11.12 -22.30 -32.35
C TRP A 102 11.52 -22.27 -30.87
N MET A 103 12.68 -22.81 -30.51
CA MET A 103 13.23 -22.73 -29.15
C MET A 103 13.51 -21.28 -28.72
N THR A 104 13.94 -20.43 -29.65
CA THR A 104 14.15 -19.00 -29.40
C THR A 104 12.82 -18.26 -29.24
N ALA A 105 11.81 -18.55 -30.07
CA ALA A 105 10.47 -17.97 -29.96
C ALA A 105 9.78 -18.42 -28.66
N VAL A 106 9.88 -19.70 -28.28
CA VAL A 106 9.37 -20.20 -27.00
C VAL A 106 10.09 -19.53 -25.85
N ARG A 107 11.42 -19.41 -25.85
CA ARG A 107 12.15 -18.65 -24.82
C ARG A 107 11.72 -17.19 -24.75
N ILE A 108 11.59 -16.51 -25.89
CA ILE A 108 11.13 -15.11 -25.94
C ILE A 108 9.72 -15.00 -25.40
N ILE A 109 8.80 -15.89 -25.79
CA ILE A 109 7.42 -15.93 -25.31
C ILE A 109 7.36 -16.28 -23.83
N THR A 110 8.18 -17.21 -23.32
CA THR A 110 8.26 -17.54 -21.90
C THR A 110 8.84 -16.38 -21.10
N VAL A 111 9.89 -15.71 -21.59
CA VAL A 111 10.44 -14.50 -20.98
C VAL A 111 9.43 -13.35 -21.05
N HIS A 112 8.68 -13.19 -22.14
CA HIS A 112 7.61 -12.21 -22.26
C HIS A 112 6.43 -12.55 -21.36
N LEU A 113 6.02 -13.80 -21.24
CA LEU A 113 4.93 -14.25 -20.36
C LEU A 113 5.36 -14.20 -18.90
N GLN A 114 6.63 -14.43 -18.57
CA GLN A 114 7.22 -14.20 -17.26
C GLN A 114 7.36 -12.69 -16.98
N ALA A 115 7.69 -11.86 -17.97
CA ALA A 115 7.75 -10.41 -17.87
C ALA A 115 6.35 -9.77 -17.78
N VAL A 116 5.34 -10.37 -18.44
CA VAL A 116 3.93 -9.99 -18.41
C VAL A 116 3.23 -10.60 -17.18
N ARG A 117 3.66 -11.74 -16.64
CA ARG A 117 3.30 -12.20 -15.27
C ARG A 117 4.01 -11.39 -14.19
N ARG A 118 5.19 -10.85 -14.49
CA ARG A 118 5.85 -9.75 -13.76
C ARG A 118 5.25 -8.39 -14.15
N LYS A 119 4.12 -8.30 -14.87
CA LYS A 119 3.27 -7.11 -14.78
C LYS A 119 3.06 -6.87 -13.30
N LYS A 120 3.66 -5.78 -12.80
CA LYS A 120 3.52 -5.21 -11.46
C LYS A 120 2.61 -6.09 -10.60
N ARG A 121 3.22 -7.01 -9.84
CA ARG A 121 2.58 -7.50 -8.61
C ARG A 121 2.19 -6.22 -7.89
N GLU A 122 0.90 -5.89 -7.87
CA GLU A 122 0.41 -4.65 -7.28
C GLU A 122 0.60 -4.80 -5.77
N MET A 123 1.81 -4.48 -5.29
CA MET A 123 2.03 -4.16 -3.90
C MET A 123 1.04 -3.07 -3.54
N ARG A 124 0.42 -3.21 -2.38
CA ARG A 124 -0.55 -2.22 -1.90
C ARG A 124 0.15 -0.86 -1.88
N PRO A 125 -0.44 0.19 -2.49
CA PRO A 125 0.20 1.49 -2.56
C PRO A 125 0.35 2.09 -1.15
N GLU A 126 1.45 2.81 -0.92
CA GLU A 126 1.76 3.44 0.36
C GLU A 126 1.46 4.95 0.34
N ILE A 127 0.84 5.42 1.42
CA ILE A 127 0.65 6.84 1.74
C ILE A 127 1.46 7.11 3.02
N VAL A 128 2.48 7.94 2.94
CA VAL A 128 3.31 8.29 4.10
C VAL A 128 2.82 9.61 4.71
N ILE A 129 2.64 9.64 6.03
CA ILE A 129 2.40 10.88 6.76
C ILE A 129 3.68 11.27 7.52
N PHE A 130 4.34 12.33 7.07
CA PHE A 130 5.67 12.74 7.55
C PHE A 130 5.59 14.08 8.29
N GLY A 131 6.05 14.12 9.54
CA GLY A 131 5.89 15.32 10.37
C GLY A 131 6.48 15.20 11.77
N ASP A 132 6.05 16.09 12.66
CA ASP A 132 6.49 16.18 14.05
C ASP A 132 5.56 15.43 15.05
N SER A 133 5.50 15.87 16.31
CA SER A 133 4.67 15.28 17.37
C SER A 133 3.18 15.27 17.04
N ILE A 134 2.69 16.25 16.27
CA ILE A 134 1.28 16.29 15.83
C ILE A 134 1.00 15.12 14.88
N THR A 135 1.98 14.78 14.03
CA THR A 135 1.89 13.62 13.15
C THR A 135 2.11 12.33 13.95
N GLU A 136 3.06 12.28 14.88
CA GLU A 136 3.29 11.11 15.75
C GLU A 136 2.02 10.72 16.53
N GLY A 137 1.33 11.71 17.09
CA GLY A 137 0.06 11.54 17.79
C GLY A 137 -1.14 11.23 16.89
N SER A 138 -1.00 11.24 15.57
CA SER A 138 -2.14 11.10 14.64
C SER A 138 -2.78 9.71 14.62
N PHE A 139 -2.13 8.71 15.21
CA PHE A 139 -2.67 7.35 15.36
C PHE A 139 -3.31 7.10 16.74
N LYS A 140 -3.32 8.10 17.63
CA LYS A 140 -4.09 8.05 18.89
C LYS A 140 -5.59 7.92 18.59
N SER A 141 -6.37 7.53 19.60
CA SER A 141 -7.83 7.49 19.47
C SER A 141 -8.38 8.84 19.03
N GLY A 142 -9.20 8.85 17.96
CA GLY A 142 -9.70 10.07 17.33
C GLY A 142 -8.68 10.81 16.44
N GLY A 143 -7.48 10.25 16.24
CA GLY A 143 -6.41 10.84 15.44
C GLY A 143 -6.64 10.76 13.94
N TRP A 144 -6.22 11.80 13.21
CA TRP A 144 -6.49 11.93 11.77
C TRP A 144 -5.80 10.86 10.91
N GLY A 145 -4.64 10.37 11.36
CA GLY A 145 -3.87 9.30 10.71
C GLY A 145 -4.54 7.95 10.85
N ALA A 146 -5.06 7.61 12.04
CA ALA A 146 -5.88 6.42 12.26
C ALA A 146 -7.16 6.45 11.41
N SER A 147 -7.86 7.60 11.37
CA SER A 147 -9.03 7.77 10.51
C SER A 147 -8.68 7.64 9.02
N LEU A 148 -7.52 8.15 8.59
CA LEU A 148 -7.04 8.00 7.23
C LEU A 148 -6.77 6.52 6.89
N ALA A 149 -6.07 5.79 7.76
CA ALA A 149 -5.80 4.37 7.61
C ALA A 149 -7.11 3.56 7.49
N ASN A 150 -8.10 3.88 8.32
CA ASN A 150 -9.42 3.26 8.25
C ASN A 150 -10.11 3.47 6.88
N ASN A 151 -10.10 4.71 6.35
CA ASN A 151 -10.71 5.03 5.05
C ASN A 151 -10.05 4.32 3.86
N TYR A 152 -8.74 4.06 3.98
CA TYR A 152 -7.93 3.36 2.99
C TYR A 152 -7.78 1.86 3.25
N SER A 153 -8.53 1.30 4.20
CA SER A 153 -8.57 -0.13 4.47
C SER A 153 -8.78 -0.94 3.18
N ARG A 154 -7.90 -1.92 2.95
CA ARG A 154 -7.80 -2.77 1.74
C ARG A 154 -7.51 -2.02 0.43
N LYS A 155 -7.09 -0.74 0.48
CA LYS A 155 -6.81 0.08 -0.70
C LYS A 155 -5.38 0.61 -0.74
N ALA A 156 -4.89 1.16 0.37
CA ALA A 156 -3.55 1.69 0.53
C ALA A 156 -3.08 1.49 1.97
N ASP A 157 -1.78 1.37 2.19
CA ASP A 157 -1.20 1.35 3.53
C ASP A 157 -0.85 2.78 3.93
N VAL A 158 -1.26 3.19 5.14
CA VAL A 158 -0.93 4.51 5.68
C VAL A 158 0.22 4.32 6.66
N VAL A 159 1.39 4.86 6.31
CA VAL A 159 2.63 4.69 7.04
C VAL A 159 2.92 5.95 7.85
N LEU A 160 2.96 5.81 9.17
CA LEU A 160 3.26 6.89 10.10
C LEU A 160 4.78 7.15 10.17
N ARG A 161 5.18 8.40 9.94
CA ARG A 161 6.55 8.93 10.11
C ARG A 161 6.51 10.29 10.83
N GLY A 162 5.90 10.29 12.02
CA GLY A 162 5.87 11.45 12.91
C GLY A 162 6.99 11.35 13.95
N TYR A 163 7.68 12.45 14.20
CA TYR A 163 8.85 12.49 15.09
C TYR A 163 8.72 13.62 16.11
N SER A 164 8.36 13.29 17.35
CA SER A 164 8.12 14.27 18.39
C SER A 164 9.32 15.18 18.63
N GLY A 165 9.05 16.48 18.69
CA GLY A 165 10.05 17.52 18.86
C GLY A 165 10.88 17.88 17.62
N TYR A 166 10.76 17.15 16.50
CA TYR A 166 11.55 17.42 15.31
C TYR A 166 11.14 18.70 14.56
N ASN A 167 12.13 19.43 14.06
CA ASN A 167 11.97 20.56 13.15
C ASN A 167 12.41 20.17 11.72
N THR A 168 12.26 21.08 10.77
CA THR A 168 12.64 20.81 9.37
C THR A 168 14.14 20.56 9.17
N ARG A 169 15.01 21.16 10.01
CA ARG A 169 16.47 20.94 9.95
C ARG A 169 16.81 19.49 10.25
N TRP A 170 16.20 18.89 11.26
CA TRP A 170 16.43 17.49 11.64
C TRP A 170 15.73 16.52 10.69
N ALA A 171 14.56 16.88 10.15
CA ALA A 171 13.85 16.07 9.17
C ALA A 171 14.68 15.74 7.92
N LEU A 172 15.60 16.63 7.51
CA LEU A 172 16.48 16.42 6.36
C LEU A 172 17.40 15.19 6.52
N PHE A 173 17.84 14.87 7.75
CA PHE A 173 18.68 13.70 8.02
C PHE A 173 17.94 12.37 7.84
N LEU A 174 16.61 12.41 7.85
CA LEU A 174 15.76 11.22 7.75
C LEU A 174 15.53 10.78 6.30
N LEU A 175 15.66 11.71 5.34
CA LEU A 175 15.16 11.55 3.98
C LEU A 175 15.73 10.33 3.24
N HIS A 176 17.03 10.09 3.31
CA HIS A 176 17.64 8.97 2.60
C HIS A 176 17.26 7.61 3.18
N ARG A 177 16.97 7.53 4.49
CA ARG A 177 16.54 6.28 5.15
C ARG A 177 15.05 6.03 4.95
N LEU A 178 14.22 7.07 5.08
CA LEU A 178 12.77 6.96 4.94
C LEU A 178 12.29 6.90 3.49
N PHE A 179 13.00 7.59 2.60
CA PHE A 179 12.68 7.73 1.18
C PHE A 179 13.94 7.46 0.34
N PRO A 180 14.41 6.20 0.27
CA PRO A 180 15.61 5.88 -0.49
C PRO A 180 15.40 6.13 -1.99
N LEU A 181 16.36 6.85 -2.59
CA LEU A 181 16.39 7.07 -4.03
C LEU A 181 16.53 5.72 -4.77
N GLY A 182 15.76 5.53 -5.83
CA GLY A 182 15.75 4.28 -6.60
C GLY A 182 14.90 3.15 -5.99
N SER A 183 14.11 3.42 -4.96
CA SER A 183 13.10 2.47 -4.45
C SER A 183 12.21 1.96 -5.59
N THR A 184 11.99 0.64 -5.65
CA THR A 184 11.09 0.02 -6.64
C THR A 184 9.61 0.23 -6.30
N THR A 185 9.32 0.63 -5.06
CA THR A 185 7.97 0.84 -4.53
C THR A 185 7.91 2.17 -3.77
N PRO A 186 8.10 3.32 -4.46
CA PRO A 186 7.99 4.60 -3.80
C PRO A 186 6.54 4.87 -3.38
N PRO A 187 6.31 5.64 -2.30
CA PRO A 187 4.97 6.06 -1.90
C PRO A 187 4.21 6.73 -3.04
N VAL A 188 2.90 6.47 -3.10
CA VAL A 188 2.03 7.16 -4.07
C VAL A 188 1.68 8.57 -3.60
N ALA A 189 1.70 8.81 -2.29
CA ALA A 189 1.48 10.12 -1.69
C ALA A 189 2.28 10.30 -0.39
N THR A 190 2.67 11.54 -0.12
CA THR A 190 3.31 11.92 1.15
C THR A 190 2.80 13.28 1.62
N THR A 191 2.33 13.36 2.86
CA THR A 191 2.07 14.65 3.52
C THR A 191 3.32 15.10 4.27
N ILE A 192 3.64 16.39 4.23
CA ILE A 192 4.71 17.01 5.02
C ILE A 192 4.04 17.98 5.99
N PHE A 193 4.15 17.72 7.30
CA PHE A 193 3.50 18.48 8.35
C PHE A 193 4.51 18.87 9.43
N PHE A 194 5.26 19.94 9.15
CA PHE A 194 6.30 20.53 10.01
C PHE A 194 6.14 22.05 10.08
N GLY A 195 6.79 22.67 11.05
CA GLY A 195 6.82 24.12 11.24
C GLY A 195 6.40 24.57 12.63
N ALA A 196 5.69 23.71 13.39
CA ALA A 196 5.27 24.04 14.74
C ALA A 196 6.49 24.14 15.66
N ASN A 197 7.43 23.20 15.53
CA ASN A 197 8.69 23.23 16.29
C ASN A 197 9.63 24.33 15.80
N ASP A 198 9.75 24.52 14.48
CA ASP A 198 10.56 25.57 13.84
C ASP A 198 10.20 26.98 14.33
N ALA A 199 8.91 27.21 14.61
CA ALA A 199 8.36 28.48 15.11
C ALA A 199 8.69 28.80 16.58
N ALA A 200 9.48 27.97 17.27
CA ALA A 200 10.00 28.28 18.59
C ALA A 200 10.72 29.63 18.59
N LEU A 201 10.55 30.42 19.66
CA LEU A 201 11.20 31.71 19.82
C LEU A 201 12.60 31.56 20.44
N SER A 202 13.55 32.37 19.97
CA SER A 202 14.89 32.46 20.56
C SER A 202 14.85 33.03 21.98
N GLY A 203 15.73 32.55 22.87
CA GLY A 203 15.76 32.98 24.28
C GLY A 203 14.61 32.41 25.12
N ARG A 204 13.90 31.40 24.62
CA ARG A 204 12.83 30.66 25.33
C ARG A 204 13.25 29.21 25.57
N THR A 205 12.47 28.51 26.39
CA THR A 205 12.68 27.10 26.77
C THR A 205 12.77 26.14 25.57
N SER A 206 12.08 26.41 24.46
CA SER A 206 12.13 25.60 23.23
C SER A 206 13.07 26.14 22.15
N GLU A 207 13.96 27.08 22.44
CA GLU A 207 14.80 27.76 21.43
C GLU A 207 15.64 26.80 20.56
N ARG A 208 16.01 25.63 21.10
CA ARG A 208 16.79 24.61 20.38
C ARG A 208 16.09 24.07 19.13
N GLN A 209 14.77 24.20 19.06
CA GLN A 209 13.95 23.78 17.93
C GLN A 209 13.84 24.87 16.86
N HIS A 210 14.23 26.11 17.17
CA HIS A 210 14.09 27.25 16.26
C HIS A 210 14.84 27.04 14.93
N VAL A 211 14.15 27.35 13.84
CA VAL A 211 14.71 27.39 12.50
C VAL A 211 14.30 28.71 11.86
N PRO A 212 15.24 29.58 11.44
CA PRO A 212 14.91 30.83 10.77
C PRO A 212 13.94 30.61 9.59
N THR A 213 13.01 31.53 9.37
CA THR A 213 11.90 31.37 8.41
C THR A 213 12.35 31.07 6.98
N GLU A 214 13.44 31.70 6.53
CA GLU A 214 14.02 31.43 5.20
C GLU A 214 14.63 30.03 5.12
N GLU A 215 15.29 29.58 6.19
CA GLU A 215 15.84 28.23 6.27
C GLU A 215 14.72 27.19 6.32
N TYR A 216 13.63 27.45 7.06
CA TYR A 216 12.45 26.58 7.09
C TYR A 216 11.87 26.38 5.68
N LYS A 217 11.68 27.47 4.92
CA LYS A 217 11.19 27.39 3.54
C LYS A 217 12.12 26.58 2.65
N GLU A 218 13.42 26.82 2.74
CA GLU A 218 14.42 26.08 1.95
C GLU A 218 14.46 24.59 2.36
N ASN A 219 14.36 24.28 3.64
CA ASN A 219 14.31 22.89 4.12
C ASN A 219 13.08 22.17 3.57
N LEU A 220 11.89 22.78 3.61
CA LEU A 220 10.70 22.22 2.98
C LEU A 220 10.90 21.99 1.47
N LYS A 221 11.51 22.95 0.77
CA LYS A 221 11.82 22.84 -0.66
C LYS A 221 12.72 21.64 -0.95
N ARG A 222 13.77 21.46 -0.15
CA ARG A 222 14.69 20.30 -0.23
C ARG A 222 13.97 18.97 0.02
N ILE A 223 13.11 18.89 1.04
CA ILE A 223 12.29 17.71 1.31
C ILE A 223 11.41 17.38 0.09
N VAL A 224 10.70 18.37 -0.46
CA VAL A 224 9.85 18.17 -1.65
C VAL A 224 10.67 17.67 -2.83
N HIS A 225 11.81 18.29 -3.13
CA HIS A 225 12.66 17.90 -4.25
C HIS A 225 13.13 16.45 -4.10
N HIS A 226 13.61 16.05 -2.91
CA HIS A 226 14.00 14.67 -2.62
C HIS A 226 12.86 13.67 -2.87
N LEU A 227 11.65 13.97 -2.41
CA LEU A 227 10.47 13.13 -2.66
C LEU A 227 10.11 13.03 -4.15
N LYS A 228 10.26 14.13 -4.89
CA LYS A 228 10.04 14.16 -6.34
C LYS A 228 11.13 13.44 -7.13
N GLU A 229 12.36 13.42 -6.62
CA GLU A 229 13.44 12.59 -7.17
C GLU A 229 13.18 11.10 -6.92
N CYS A 230 12.65 10.72 -5.75
CA CYS A 230 12.22 9.35 -5.48
C CYS A 230 11.15 8.89 -6.48
N SER A 231 10.16 9.75 -6.74
CA SER A 231 9.11 9.50 -7.72
C SER A 231 8.49 10.81 -8.20
N PRO A 232 8.68 11.21 -9.48
CA PRO A 232 8.08 12.43 -10.01
C PRO A 232 6.54 12.43 -9.93
N ALA A 233 5.94 11.23 -9.97
CA ALA A 233 4.51 11.00 -9.89
C ALA A 233 3.95 11.02 -8.46
N MET A 234 4.80 11.04 -7.42
CA MET A 234 4.36 11.10 -6.02
C MET A 234 3.53 12.34 -5.76
N LEU A 235 2.37 12.17 -5.13
CA LEU A 235 1.55 13.28 -4.67
C LEU A 235 2.10 13.82 -3.35
N VAL A 236 2.76 14.97 -3.38
CA VAL A 236 3.28 15.64 -2.18
C VAL A 236 2.30 16.72 -1.74
N VAL A 237 1.89 16.69 -0.47
CA VAL A 237 0.97 17.67 0.14
C VAL A 237 1.67 18.38 1.30
N LEU A 238 1.70 19.71 1.27
CA LEU A 238 2.19 20.50 2.41
C LEU A 238 1.05 20.84 3.37
N ILE A 239 1.26 20.66 4.67
CA ILE A 239 0.32 21.06 5.71
C ILE A 239 1.03 22.12 6.56
N THR A 240 0.43 23.31 6.69
CA THR A 240 0.98 24.37 7.54
C THR A 240 0.94 23.94 9.00
N PRO A 241 1.83 24.43 9.89
CA PRO A 241 1.62 24.28 11.33
C PRO A 241 0.21 24.75 11.75
N PRO A 242 -0.41 24.13 12.77
CA PRO A 242 -1.66 24.64 13.34
C PRO A 242 -1.44 26.02 14.01
N PRO A 243 -2.51 26.76 14.33
CA PRO A 243 -2.36 27.92 15.20
C PRO A 243 -1.93 27.52 16.62
N ILE A 244 -1.40 28.46 17.39
CA ILE A 244 -0.95 28.25 18.78
C ILE A 244 -1.92 28.97 19.72
N ASP A 245 -2.38 28.29 20.77
CA ASP A 245 -3.04 28.94 21.91
C ASP A 245 -2.01 29.20 23.01
N GLU A 246 -1.53 30.44 23.11
CA GLU A 246 -0.49 30.82 24.06
C GLU A 246 -0.90 30.57 25.52
N GLU A 247 -2.17 30.78 25.86
CA GLU A 247 -2.68 30.54 27.22
C GLU A 247 -2.67 29.04 27.53
N GLY A 248 -3.17 28.21 26.62
CA GLY A 248 -3.11 26.75 26.77
C GLY A 248 -1.68 26.22 26.91
N CYS A 249 -0.74 26.74 26.11
CA CYS A 249 0.68 26.40 26.26
C CYS A 249 1.23 26.81 27.63
N PHE A 250 0.85 27.99 28.12
CA PHE A 250 1.27 28.48 29.43
C PHE A 250 0.70 27.63 30.58
N GLU A 251 -0.59 27.29 30.54
CA GLU A 251 -1.24 26.37 31.48
C GLU A 251 -0.54 25.01 31.52
N GLN A 252 -0.22 24.45 30.34
CA GLN A 252 0.51 23.19 30.22
C GLN A 252 1.93 23.29 30.80
N ALA A 253 2.66 24.36 30.52
CA ALA A 253 3.99 24.58 31.06
C ALA A 253 3.97 24.70 32.59
N ARG A 254 2.99 25.40 33.16
CA ARG A 254 2.79 25.49 34.61
C ARG A 254 2.45 24.15 35.24
N SER A 255 1.65 23.32 34.55
CA SER A 255 1.35 21.96 35.02
C SER A 255 2.60 21.08 35.10
N LEU A 256 3.50 21.17 34.11
CA LEU A 256 4.71 20.35 34.05
C LEU A 256 5.85 20.87 34.95
N TYR A 257 6.06 22.18 35.01
CA TYR A 257 7.23 22.78 35.63
C TYR A 257 6.92 23.60 36.90
N GLY A 258 5.64 23.78 37.24
CA GLY A 258 5.22 24.56 38.40
C GLY A 258 5.77 25.98 38.37
N LYS A 259 6.38 26.42 39.47
CA LYS A 259 7.01 27.75 39.58
C LYS A 259 8.24 27.94 38.69
N LYS A 260 8.77 26.88 38.06
CA LYS A 260 9.89 26.96 37.13
C LYS A 260 9.45 27.21 35.68
N ALA A 261 8.14 27.19 35.41
CA ALA A 261 7.63 27.52 34.09
C ALA A 261 8.02 28.95 33.71
N MET A 262 8.52 29.13 32.49
CA MET A 262 8.79 30.46 31.96
C MET A 262 7.47 31.23 31.79
N GLU A 263 7.45 32.49 32.20
CA GLU A 263 6.25 33.34 32.08
C GLU A 263 5.95 33.75 30.63
N LEU A 264 6.97 33.75 29.79
CA LEU A 264 6.87 34.14 28.39
C LEU A 264 6.61 32.92 27.51
N PRO A 265 5.71 33.02 26.53
CA PRO A 265 5.34 31.87 25.71
C PRO A 265 6.51 31.42 24.83
N GLU A 266 6.65 30.10 24.69
CA GLU A 266 7.72 29.50 23.87
C GLU A 266 7.52 29.73 22.37
N ARG A 267 6.26 29.93 21.97
CA ARG A 267 5.75 30.17 20.62
C ARG A 267 4.57 31.14 20.71
N THR A 268 4.38 31.96 19.70
CA THR A 268 3.17 32.77 19.56
C THR A 268 2.44 32.39 18.28
N ASN A 269 1.14 32.62 18.27
CA ASN A 269 0.31 32.38 17.10
C ASN A 269 0.71 33.30 15.94
N GLU A 270 1.10 34.54 16.24
CA GLU A 270 1.59 35.52 15.27
C GLU A 270 2.83 35.00 14.53
N VAL A 271 3.85 34.54 15.28
CA VAL A 271 5.07 34.00 14.68
C VAL A 271 4.78 32.71 13.92
N THR A 272 3.96 31.82 14.47
CA THR A 272 3.53 30.60 13.77
C THR A 272 2.81 30.90 12.45
N GLY A 273 2.04 31.99 12.39
CA GLY A 273 1.42 32.49 11.17
C GLY A 273 2.42 32.88 10.07
N VAL A 274 3.63 33.34 10.43
CA VAL A 274 4.71 33.60 9.47
C VAL A 274 5.21 32.30 8.84
N TYR A 275 5.40 31.22 9.63
CA TYR A 275 5.79 29.91 9.11
C TYR A 275 4.68 29.30 8.24
N ALA A 276 3.42 29.42 8.67
CA ALA A 276 2.27 29.00 7.87
C ALA A 276 2.23 29.71 6.51
N LYS A 277 2.47 31.03 6.49
CA LYS A 277 2.55 31.82 5.27
C LYS A 277 3.68 31.34 4.35
N GLN A 278 4.89 31.11 4.87
CA GLN A 278 6.01 30.61 4.07
C GLN A 278 5.74 29.23 3.46
N CYS A 279 5.10 28.34 4.22
CA CYS A 279 4.68 27.03 3.74
C CYS A 279 3.66 27.14 2.58
N VAL A 280 2.65 28.02 2.71
CA VAL A 280 1.67 28.29 1.64
C VAL A 280 2.32 28.92 0.41
N GLU A 281 3.22 29.88 0.59
CA GLU A 281 3.93 30.52 -0.52
C GLU A 281 4.78 29.53 -1.30
N LEU A 282 5.52 28.66 -0.60
CA LEU A 282 6.28 27.59 -1.23
C LEU A 282 5.39 26.59 -1.98
N ALA A 283 4.26 26.20 -1.38
CA ALA A 283 3.32 25.30 -2.04
C ALA A 283 2.81 25.88 -3.37
N LYS A 284 2.51 27.19 -3.39
CA LYS A 284 2.11 27.91 -4.61
C LYS A 284 3.26 27.99 -5.62
N GLU A 285 4.48 28.34 -5.19
CA GLU A 285 5.68 28.39 -6.03
C GLU A 285 5.90 27.05 -6.74
N LEU A 286 5.77 25.93 -6.02
CA LEU A 286 6.00 24.58 -6.54
C LEU A 286 4.74 23.93 -7.14
N CYS A 287 3.61 24.65 -7.22
CA CYS A 287 2.32 24.16 -7.71
C CYS A 287 1.85 22.87 -7.00
N LEU A 288 2.09 22.76 -5.69
CA LEU A 288 1.70 21.62 -4.87
C LEU A 288 0.31 21.83 -4.25
N PRO A 289 -0.46 20.76 -4.00
CA PRO A 289 -1.58 20.83 -3.08
C PRO A 289 -1.09 21.14 -1.67
N PHE A 290 -1.85 21.94 -0.93
CA PHE A 290 -1.56 22.27 0.46
C PHE A 290 -2.82 22.41 1.29
N ILE A 291 -2.68 22.29 2.61
CA ILE A 291 -3.71 22.54 3.62
C ILE A 291 -3.21 23.67 4.52
N ASN A 292 -3.90 24.80 4.50
CA ASN A 292 -3.62 25.94 5.38
C ASN A 292 -4.41 25.78 6.69
N LEU A 293 -3.91 24.89 7.54
CA LEU A 293 -4.52 24.55 8.81
C LEU A 293 -4.54 25.74 9.78
N TRP A 294 -3.49 26.59 9.74
CA TRP A 294 -3.38 27.79 10.57
C TRP A 294 -4.59 28.70 10.39
N SER A 295 -4.91 29.07 9.15
CA SER A 295 -6.09 29.90 8.88
C SER A 295 -7.39 29.15 9.13
N LYS A 296 -7.45 27.86 8.72
CA LYS A 296 -8.70 27.08 8.73
C LYS A 296 -9.29 26.91 10.14
N MET A 297 -8.45 26.58 11.11
CA MET A 297 -8.89 26.38 12.49
C MET A 297 -9.43 27.68 13.09
N GLN A 298 -8.80 28.82 12.77
CA GLN A 298 -9.17 30.13 13.30
C GLN A 298 -10.46 30.71 12.70
N GLU A 299 -11.06 30.07 11.69
CA GLU A 299 -12.41 30.40 11.20
C GLU A 299 -13.50 30.05 12.22
N THR A 300 -13.20 29.21 13.22
CA THR A 300 -14.14 28.78 14.26
C THR A 300 -13.93 29.59 15.53
N GLU A 301 -15.01 30.15 16.08
CA GLU A 301 -14.95 30.81 17.39
C GLU A 301 -14.56 29.81 18.50
N GLY A 302 -13.68 30.22 19.40
CA GLY A 302 -13.16 29.37 20.48
C GLY A 302 -12.29 28.21 20.01
N TRP A 303 -11.66 28.32 18.82
CA TRP A 303 -10.80 27.28 18.24
C TRP A 303 -9.68 26.81 19.17
N GLN A 304 -9.20 27.66 20.06
CA GLN A 304 -8.09 27.39 20.99
C GLN A 304 -8.32 26.10 21.78
N LYS A 305 -9.34 26.07 22.64
CA LYS A 305 -9.66 24.91 23.47
C LYS A 305 -10.44 23.83 22.71
N LYS A 306 -11.09 24.20 21.61
CA LYS A 306 -11.85 23.25 20.79
C LYS A 306 -10.92 22.33 20.00
N PHE A 307 -9.86 22.87 19.42
CA PHE A 307 -8.98 22.12 18.51
C PHE A 307 -7.63 21.79 19.12
N LEU A 308 -7.19 22.46 20.20
CA LEU A 308 -5.90 22.23 20.84
C LEU A 308 -6.07 21.77 22.30
N SER A 309 -5.43 20.67 22.66
CA SER A 309 -5.54 20.07 24.00
C SER A 309 -4.66 20.74 25.04
N ASP A 310 -3.50 21.24 24.61
CA ASP A 310 -2.46 21.86 25.44
C ASP A 310 -1.92 23.17 24.82
N GLY A 311 -2.71 23.73 23.91
CA GLY A 311 -2.37 24.90 23.10
C GLY A 311 -1.46 24.66 21.90
N LEU A 312 -1.02 23.42 21.67
CA LEU A 312 -0.21 23.03 20.51
C LEU A 312 -0.72 21.75 19.82
N HIS A 313 -0.96 20.68 20.58
CA HIS A 313 -1.38 19.38 20.06
C HIS A 313 -2.90 19.31 19.86
N LEU A 314 -3.31 18.53 18.87
CA LEU A 314 -4.71 18.48 18.44
C LEU A 314 -5.59 17.66 19.39
N THR A 315 -6.77 18.19 19.72
CA THR A 315 -7.90 17.42 20.28
C THR A 315 -8.46 16.45 19.23
N PRO A 316 -9.35 15.50 19.60
CA PRO A 316 -10.10 14.71 18.61
C PRO A 316 -10.80 15.57 17.56
N GLU A 317 -11.37 16.71 17.94
CA GLU A 317 -12.01 17.66 17.04
C GLU A 317 -11.00 18.36 16.13
N GLY A 318 -9.82 18.74 16.65
CA GLY A 318 -8.73 19.29 15.84
C GLY A 318 -8.20 18.28 14.83
N ASN A 319 -8.08 17.01 15.23
CA ASN A 319 -7.75 15.90 14.33
C ASN A 319 -8.83 15.70 13.26
N ALA A 320 -10.11 15.83 13.60
CA ALA A 320 -11.21 15.72 12.63
C ALA A 320 -11.12 16.79 11.53
N VAL A 321 -10.70 18.03 11.85
CA VAL A 321 -10.45 19.08 10.85
C VAL A 321 -9.36 18.65 9.87
N VAL A 322 -8.21 18.17 10.37
CA VAL A 322 -7.13 17.68 9.50
C VAL A 322 -7.62 16.52 8.63
N HIS A 323 -8.34 15.57 9.22
CA HIS A 323 -8.89 14.42 8.51
C HIS A 323 -9.82 14.82 7.35
N GLN A 324 -10.70 15.80 7.58
CA GLN A 324 -11.61 16.32 6.56
C GLN A 324 -10.83 16.97 5.42
N GLU A 325 -9.83 17.80 5.73
CA GLU A 325 -9.03 18.51 4.73
C GLU A 325 -8.14 17.56 3.92
N VAL A 326 -7.56 16.50 4.52
CA VAL A 326 -6.82 15.48 3.74
C VAL A 326 -7.74 14.59 2.90
N GLY A 327 -9.07 14.71 3.05
CA GLY A 327 -10.06 13.92 2.32
C GLY A 327 -9.96 14.01 0.79
N PHE A 328 -9.45 15.13 0.23
CA PHE A 328 -9.23 15.25 -1.23
C PHE A 328 -8.24 14.22 -1.77
N LEU A 329 -7.34 13.69 -0.93
CA LEU A 329 -6.44 12.60 -1.31
C LEU A 329 -7.23 11.40 -1.83
N GLN A 330 -8.41 11.11 -1.26
CA GLN A 330 -9.25 10.00 -1.70
C GLN A 330 -9.69 10.15 -3.16
N GLN A 331 -10.06 11.37 -3.54
CA GLN A 331 -10.47 11.68 -4.91
C GLN A 331 -9.29 11.59 -5.89
N LYS A 332 -8.12 12.14 -5.50
CA LYS A 332 -6.92 12.14 -6.35
C LYS A 332 -6.31 10.73 -6.50
N CYS A 333 -6.23 9.95 -5.43
CA CYS A 333 -5.76 8.56 -5.47
C CYS A 333 -6.68 7.67 -6.32
N HIS A 334 -8.01 7.88 -6.25
CA HIS A 334 -8.96 7.20 -7.13
C HIS A 334 -8.76 7.57 -8.61
N MET A 335 -8.42 8.83 -8.90
CA MET A 335 -8.09 9.26 -10.26
C MET A 335 -6.78 8.64 -10.75
N ILE A 336 -5.74 8.57 -9.91
CA ILE A 336 -4.47 7.91 -10.24
C ILE A 336 -4.71 6.43 -10.52
N SER A 337 -5.48 5.72 -9.69
CA SER A 337 -5.81 4.31 -9.91
C SER A 337 -6.65 4.10 -11.18
N LEU A 338 -7.57 5.02 -11.51
CA LEU A 338 -8.32 4.98 -12.77
C LEU A 338 -7.44 5.28 -14.00
N ILE A 339 -6.44 6.16 -13.90
CA ILE A 339 -5.52 6.47 -15.00
C ILE A 339 -4.56 5.30 -15.23
N THR A 340 -3.98 4.74 -14.17
CA THR A 340 -3.17 3.52 -14.27
C THR A 340 -4.03 2.39 -14.84
N TRP A 341 -5.24 2.17 -14.32
CA TRP A 341 -6.21 1.20 -14.87
C TRP A 341 -6.61 1.46 -16.32
N LYS A 342 -6.82 2.71 -16.75
CA LYS A 342 -7.14 3.05 -18.14
C LYS A 342 -5.93 2.98 -19.08
N SER A 343 -4.72 3.09 -18.55
CA SER A 343 -3.48 2.93 -19.31
C SER A 343 -3.11 1.46 -19.48
N THR A 344 -3.39 0.61 -18.47
CA THR A 344 -3.18 -0.85 -18.53
C THR A 344 -4.38 -1.60 -19.13
N GLY A 345 -5.59 -1.06 -18.97
CA GLY A 345 -6.87 -1.64 -19.39
C GLY A 345 -7.38 -1.19 -20.76
N ARG A 346 -6.72 -0.24 -21.44
CA ARG A 346 -7.09 0.14 -22.82
C ARG A 346 -6.78 -0.90 -23.88
N HIS A 347 -6.11 -1.99 -23.53
CA HIS A 347 -5.97 -3.16 -24.41
C HIS A 347 -7.01 -4.27 -24.17
N LEU A 348 -7.94 -4.12 -23.23
CA LEU A 348 -8.91 -5.17 -22.91
C LEU A 348 -10.31 -4.59 -22.64
N LYS A 349 -10.99 -4.05 -23.65
CA LYS A 349 -12.45 -4.01 -23.67
C LYS A 349 -13.02 -4.10 -25.09
N LYS A 350 -13.27 -5.34 -25.54
CA LYS A 350 -14.59 -5.85 -25.95
C LYS A 350 -14.42 -7.22 -26.60
N ARG A 351 -14.71 -8.27 -25.84
CA ARG A 351 -15.55 -9.39 -26.30
C ARG A 351 -16.01 -10.18 -25.08
N SER A 352 -17.23 -9.87 -24.65
CA SER A 352 -18.05 -10.75 -23.84
C SER A 352 -18.52 -11.90 -24.72
N SER A 353 -18.04 -13.11 -24.45
CA SER A 353 -18.79 -14.36 -24.57
C SER A 353 -17.87 -15.53 -24.24
N SER A 354 -18.34 -16.34 -23.31
CA SER A 354 -18.03 -17.77 -23.12
C SER A 354 -16.58 -18.22 -22.89
N ASN A 355 -16.39 -18.79 -21.69
CA ASN A 355 -15.54 -19.96 -21.44
C ASN A 355 -15.62 -20.93 -22.64
N ALA A 356 -14.58 -20.98 -23.49
CA ALA A 356 -14.35 -22.05 -24.48
C ALA A 356 -13.01 -21.93 -25.25
N TYR A 357 -12.33 -20.79 -25.24
CA TYR A 357 -11.24 -20.54 -26.20
C TYR A 357 -9.81 -20.88 -25.74
N ASP A 358 -9.57 -21.20 -24.47
CA ASP A 358 -8.19 -21.45 -23.98
C ASP A 358 -7.71 -22.90 -24.10
N VAL A 359 -8.58 -23.86 -24.41
CA VAL A 359 -8.17 -25.26 -24.63
C VAL A 359 -8.10 -25.61 -26.12
N LEU A 360 -8.90 -24.95 -26.96
CA LEU A 360 -8.98 -25.25 -28.40
C LEU A 360 -7.80 -24.66 -29.20
N THR A 361 -7.26 -23.52 -28.76
CA THR A 361 -6.18 -22.81 -29.50
C THR A 361 -4.81 -23.48 -29.32
N MET A 362 -4.57 -24.14 -28.18
CA MET A 362 -3.38 -24.98 -27.98
C MET A 362 -3.48 -26.30 -28.77
N ARG A 363 -4.67 -26.90 -28.84
CA ARG A 363 -4.87 -28.18 -29.52
C ARG A 363 -4.64 -28.11 -31.04
N ASN A 364 -4.86 -26.94 -31.64
CA ASN A 364 -4.61 -26.67 -33.07
C ASN A 364 -3.16 -26.26 -33.39
N LEU A 365 -2.38 -25.80 -32.41
CA LEU A 365 -0.94 -25.50 -32.58
C LEU A 365 -0.04 -26.71 -32.32
N PHE A 366 -0.52 -27.71 -31.56
CA PHE A 366 0.23 -28.90 -31.14
C PHE A 366 -0.35 -30.21 -31.68
N GLY A 367 -1.09 -30.15 -32.80
CA GLY A 367 -1.68 -31.31 -33.48
C GLY A 367 -0.61 -32.28 -33.99
N GLY A 368 -0.11 -33.14 -33.11
CA GLY A 368 0.89 -34.16 -33.40
C GLY A 368 1.72 -34.63 -32.19
N CYS A 369 1.76 -33.89 -31.08
CA CYS A 369 2.59 -34.27 -29.93
C CYS A 369 1.82 -35.18 -28.95
N SER A 370 2.41 -36.33 -28.60
CA SER A 370 1.85 -37.25 -27.61
C SER A 370 1.71 -36.59 -26.23
N ALA A 371 0.76 -37.07 -25.42
CA ALA A 371 0.51 -36.56 -24.07
C ALA A 371 1.76 -36.63 -23.15
N SER A 372 2.70 -37.54 -23.45
CA SER A 372 4.01 -37.66 -22.81
C SER A 372 4.94 -36.48 -23.08
N TRP A 373 4.92 -35.90 -24.29
CA TRP A 373 5.70 -34.70 -24.63
C TRP A 373 5.19 -33.45 -23.92
N VAL A 374 3.87 -33.31 -23.79
CA VAL A 374 3.26 -32.18 -23.05
C VAL A 374 3.62 -32.23 -21.56
N ARG A 375 3.62 -33.43 -20.95
CA ARG A 375 4.06 -33.62 -19.56
C ARG A 375 5.54 -33.35 -19.37
N TRP A 376 6.40 -33.79 -20.30
CA TRP A 376 7.84 -33.52 -20.24
C TRP A 376 8.11 -32.01 -20.32
N ILE A 377 7.45 -31.29 -21.24
CA ILE A 377 7.55 -29.82 -21.36
C ILE A 377 7.07 -29.11 -20.08
N GLN A 378 5.98 -29.56 -19.45
CA GLN A 378 5.50 -29.00 -18.18
C GLN A 378 6.50 -29.19 -17.03
N TYR A 379 7.19 -30.32 -16.99
CA TYR A 379 8.21 -30.63 -15.98
C TYR A 379 9.51 -29.86 -16.24
N SER A 380 10.00 -29.85 -17.48
CA SER A 380 11.26 -29.18 -17.88
C SER A 380 11.17 -27.65 -17.86
N LEU A 381 9.97 -27.07 -17.97
CA LEU A 381 9.72 -25.62 -17.84
C LEU A 381 9.41 -25.18 -16.40
N GLY A 382 9.43 -26.09 -15.41
CA GLY A 382 9.13 -25.77 -14.00
C GLY A 382 7.69 -25.31 -13.76
N LEU A 383 6.76 -25.62 -14.67
CA LEU A 383 5.35 -25.22 -14.57
C LEU A 383 4.56 -26.02 -13.52
N VAL A 384 5.12 -27.13 -13.05
CA VAL A 384 4.63 -27.90 -11.89
C VAL A 384 5.62 -27.72 -10.73
N SER A 385 5.86 -26.48 -10.34
CA SER A 385 6.32 -26.20 -8.98
C SER A 385 5.08 -25.77 -8.20
N LEU A 386 4.68 -26.60 -7.23
CA LEU A 386 3.78 -26.21 -6.12
C LEU A 386 4.50 -25.21 -5.20
N ALA A 387 5.16 -24.21 -5.78
CA ALA A 387 5.70 -23.09 -5.03
C ALA A 387 4.50 -22.27 -4.53
N SER A 388 4.42 -22.13 -3.21
CA SER A 388 3.44 -21.31 -2.49
C SER A 388 3.11 -20.02 -3.27
N PRO A 389 1.84 -19.67 -3.47
CA PRO A 389 1.44 -18.49 -4.24
C PRO A 389 1.89 -17.16 -3.62
N PHE A 390 2.46 -17.21 -2.43
CA PHE A 390 2.90 -16.05 -1.67
C PHE A 390 4.39 -15.75 -1.90
N PRO A 391 4.77 -14.49 -2.18
CA PRO A 391 6.17 -14.11 -2.33
C PRO A 391 6.95 -14.35 -1.02
N LEU A 392 7.84 -15.35 -1.02
CA LEU A 392 8.84 -15.63 0.02
C LEU A 392 9.98 -14.58 0.08
N GLY A 393 9.69 -13.31 -0.19
CA GLY A 393 10.74 -12.32 -0.50
C GLY A 393 10.38 -10.88 -0.17
N SER A 394 9.87 -10.62 1.03
CA SER A 394 10.03 -9.27 1.60
C SER A 394 11.51 -9.08 1.95
N ALA A 395 12.11 -7.98 1.51
CA ALA A 395 13.49 -7.64 1.91
C ALA A 395 13.62 -7.44 3.43
N THR A 396 12.49 -7.16 4.11
CA THR A 396 12.38 -7.04 5.57
C THR A 396 11.08 -7.70 6.01
N PRO A 397 11.08 -8.99 6.37
CA PRO A 397 9.89 -9.63 6.92
C PRO A 397 9.51 -8.98 8.27
N PRO A 398 8.22 -8.97 8.65
CA PRO A 398 7.82 -8.49 9.97
C PRO A 398 8.53 -9.26 11.09
N VAL A 399 8.85 -8.56 12.18
CA VAL A 399 9.40 -9.19 13.41
C VAL A 399 8.35 -10.04 14.13
N ALA A 400 7.08 -9.66 14.04
CA ALA A 400 5.95 -10.39 14.60
C ALA A 400 4.73 -10.34 13.65
N THR A 401 3.87 -11.36 13.74
CA THR A 401 2.58 -11.42 13.05
C THR A 401 1.55 -12.09 13.94
N THR A 402 0.39 -11.44 14.12
CA THR A 402 -0.77 -12.03 14.76
C THR A 402 -1.69 -12.65 13.70
N ILE A 403 -2.23 -13.83 13.98
CA ILE A 403 -3.23 -14.49 13.14
C ILE A 403 -4.53 -14.52 13.93
N PHE A 404 -5.53 -13.76 13.47
CA PHE A 404 -6.80 -13.57 14.18
C PHE A 404 -7.99 -13.87 13.25
N PHE A 405 -8.21 -15.15 12.99
CA PHE A 405 -9.32 -15.68 12.17
C PHE A 405 -10.23 -16.60 13.01
N GLY A 406 -11.31 -17.11 12.42
CA GLY A 406 -12.21 -18.08 13.07
C GLY A 406 -13.64 -17.56 13.29
N ALA A 407 -13.84 -16.25 13.43
CA ALA A 407 -15.17 -15.71 13.71
C ALA A 407 -16.10 -15.87 12.50
N ASN A 408 -15.59 -15.64 11.29
CA ASN A 408 -16.35 -15.88 10.06
C ASN A 408 -16.54 -17.37 9.79
N ASP A 409 -15.46 -18.13 9.95
CA ASP A 409 -15.35 -19.57 9.76
C ASP A 409 -16.39 -20.35 10.60
N ALA A 410 -16.68 -19.85 11.81
CA ALA A 410 -17.67 -20.40 12.74
C ALA A 410 -19.14 -20.22 12.32
N ALA A 411 -19.42 -19.68 11.14
CA ALA A 411 -20.77 -19.68 10.58
C ALA A 411 -21.34 -21.10 10.53
N LEU A 412 -22.64 -21.24 10.81
CA LEU A 412 -23.33 -22.53 10.77
C LEU A 412 -23.87 -22.81 9.36
N PHE A 413 -23.81 -24.08 8.94
CA PHE A 413 -24.37 -24.55 7.68
C PHE A 413 -25.90 -24.40 7.66
N GLY A 414 -26.48 -24.01 6.52
CA GLY A 414 -27.92 -23.77 6.39
C GLY A 414 -28.42 -22.46 7.04
N ARG A 415 -27.51 -21.53 7.39
CA ARG A 415 -27.82 -20.21 7.95
C ARG A 415 -27.42 -19.08 7.00
N THR A 416 -27.82 -17.85 7.32
CA THR A 416 -27.59 -16.64 6.49
C THR A 416 -26.13 -16.43 6.08
N SER A 417 -25.18 -16.87 6.92
CA SER A 417 -23.74 -16.71 6.70
C SER A 417 -23.02 -17.99 6.26
N GLU A 418 -23.73 -19.04 5.82
CA GLU A 418 -23.16 -20.37 5.52
C GLU A 418 -21.98 -20.34 4.54
N ARG A 419 -21.93 -19.37 3.61
CA ARG A 419 -20.84 -19.20 2.64
C ARG A 419 -19.47 -18.94 3.28
N GLN A 420 -19.45 -18.56 4.57
CA GLN A 420 -18.24 -18.31 5.34
C GLN A 420 -17.79 -19.54 6.12
N HIS A 421 -18.62 -20.59 6.21
CA HIS A 421 -18.36 -21.78 7.00
C HIS A 421 -17.10 -22.51 6.52
N VAL A 422 -16.24 -22.89 7.45
CA VAL A 422 -15.08 -23.75 7.22
C VAL A 422 -15.10 -24.88 8.24
N PRO A 423 -15.14 -26.16 7.86
CA PRO A 423 -15.14 -27.26 8.82
C PRO A 423 -13.98 -27.14 9.85
N PRO A 424 -14.18 -27.45 11.15
CA PRO A 424 -13.16 -27.20 12.18
C PRO A 424 -11.76 -27.79 11.90
N GLU A 425 -11.71 -28.99 11.33
CA GLU A 425 -10.45 -29.64 10.94
C GLU A 425 -9.76 -28.92 9.76
N GLU A 426 -10.56 -28.44 8.79
CA GLU A 426 -10.05 -27.64 7.68
C GLU A 426 -9.55 -26.27 8.17
N TYR A 427 -10.26 -25.64 9.10
CA TYR A 427 -9.83 -24.40 9.74
C TYR A 427 -8.47 -24.55 10.42
N LYS A 428 -8.28 -25.61 11.22
CA LYS A 428 -6.99 -25.92 11.88
C LYS A 428 -5.88 -26.12 10.85
N GLU A 429 -6.14 -26.86 9.78
CA GLU A 429 -5.15 -27.11 8.73
C GLU A 429 -4.83 -25.83 7.92
N ASN A 430 -5.82 -24.97 7.69
CA ASN A 430 -5.60 -23.67 7.05
C ASN A 430 -4.72 -22.76 7.90
N LEU A 431 -4.95 -22.69 9.21
CA LEU A 431 -4.06 -21.97 10.13
C LEU A 431 -2.65 -22.55 10.11
N ARG A 432 -2.50 -23.88 10.10
CA ARG A 432 -1.18 -24.55 10.03
C ARG A 432 -0.41 -24.13 8.77
N LYS A 433 -1.08 -24.13 7.61
CA LYS A 433 -0.47 -23.67 6.34
C LYS A 433 -0.05 -22.20 6.39
N ILE A 434 -0.87 -21.33 6.98
CA ILE A 434 -0.52 -19.90 7.16
C ILE A 434 0.73 -19.76 8.04
N VAL A 435 0.78 -20.46 9.17
CA VAL A 435 1.95 -20.44 10.07
C VAL A 435 3.20 -20.92 9.35
N HIS A 436 3.14 -22.08 8.69
CA HIS A 436 4.30 -22.61 7.96
C HIS A 436 4.81 -21.62 6.93
N HIS A 437 3.90 -21.00 6.18
CA HIS A 437 4.28 -20.00 5.20
C HIS A 437 4.98 -18.78 5.84
N LEU A 438 4.48 -18.27 6.98
CA LEU A 438 5.13 -17.17 7.70
C LEU A 438 6.51 -17.56 8.23
N LYS A 439 6.66 -18.79 8.73
CA LYS A 439 7.95 -19.33 9.19
C LYS A 439 8.93 -19.59 8.05
N GLU A 440 8.46 -19.94 6.86
CA GLU A 440 9.29 -20.00 5.65
C GLU A 440 9.76 -18.60 5.24
N CYS A 441 8.95 -17.56 5.44
CA CYS A 441 9.34 -16.17 5.17
C CYS A 441 10.39 -15.66 6.15
N SER A 442 10.25 -15.98 7.43
CA SER A 442 11.23 -15.68 8.47
C SER A 442 11.11 -16.67 9.62
N PRO A 443 12.10 -17.58 9.79
CA PRO A 443 12.07 -18.54 10.90
C PRO A 443 12.03 -17.87 12.28
N ALA A 444 12.67 -16.70 12.39
CA ALA A 444 12.75 -15.88 13.60
C ALA A 444 11.47 -15.07 13.90
N MET A 445 10.50 -15.00 12.98
CA MET A 445 9.26 -14.25 13.19
C MET A 445 8.48 -14.80 14.38
N LEU A 446 8.05 -13.92 15.29
CA LEU A 446 7.07 -14.25 16.32
C LEU A 446 5.70 -14.41 15.67
N VAL A 447 5.12 -15.61 15.72
CA VAL A 447 3.76 -15.87 15.22
C VAL A 447 2.85 -16.12 16.41
N VAL A 448 1.78 -15.32 16.55
CA VAL A 448 0.82 -15.42 17.66
C VAL A 448 -0.55 -15.81 17.11
N LEU A 449 -1.12 -16.90 17.60
CA LEU A 449 -2.48 -17.31 17.24
C LEU A 449 -3.50 -16.68 18.20
N ILE A 450 -4.49 -15.97 17.68
CA ILE A 450 -5.56 -15.37 18.47
C ILE A 450 -6.87 -16.08 18.14
N THR A 451 -7.52 -16.64 19.15
CA THR A 451 -8.80 -17.34 18.96
C THR A 451 -9.91 -16.36 18.58
N PRO A 452 -10.95 -16.80 17.85
CA PRO A 452 -12.14 -15.96 17.67
C PRO A 452 -12.72 -15.54 19.03
N PRO A 453 -13.21 -14.30 19.19
CA PRO A 453 -13.89 -13.87 20.40
C PRO A 453 -15.20 -14.65 20.59
N PRO A 454 -15.80 -14.65 21.80
CA PRO A 454 -17.09 -15.28 22.01
C PRO A 454 -18.21 -14.55 21.25
N ILE A 455 -19.35 -15.20 21.07
CA ILE A 455 -20.52 -14.66 20.34
C ILE A 455 -21.68 -14.45 21.30
N ASP A 456 -22.25 -13.24 21.33
CA ASP A 456 -23.53 -12.98 22.00
C ASP A 456 -24.66 -13.22 20.99
N GLU A 457 -25.30 -14.38 21.08
CA GLU A 457 -26.38 -14.81 20.18
C GLU A 457 -27.60 -13.90 20.24
N GLU A 458 -27.97 -13.41 21.44
CA GLU A 458 -29.11 -12.51 21.60
C GLU A 458 -28.82 -11.15 20.96
N GLY A 459 -27.63 -10.60 21.22
CA GLY A 459 -27.17 -9.36 20.57
C GLY A 459 -27.10 -9.50 19.05
N ARG A 460 -26.60 -10.63 18.56
CA ARG A 460 -26.52 -10.93 17.12
C ARG A 460 -27.90 -11.06 16.50
N PHE A 461 -28.83 -11.70 17.20
CA PHE A 461 -30.21 -11.82 16.76
C PHE A 461 -30.90 -10.45 16.66
N THR A 462 -30.73 -9.61 17.68
CA THR A 462 -31.28 -8.24 17.67
C THR A 462 -30.71 -7.42 16.51
N TYR A 463 -29.41 -7.53 16.25
CA TYR A 463 -28.78 -6.88 15.10
C TYR A 463 -29.30 -7.40 13.76
N SER A 464 -29.46 -8.71 13.61
CA SER A 464 -30.03 -9.30 12.39
C SER A 464 -31.46 -8.79 12.13
N ARG A 465 -32.29 -8.74 13.19
CA ARG A 465 -33.64 -8.16 13.15
C ARG A 465 -33.65 -6.68 12.77
N SER A 466 -32.69 -5.89 13.24
CA SER A 466 -32.62 -4.46 12.89
C SER A 466 -32.26 -4.23 11.42
N LEU A 467 -31.47 -5.13 10.81
CA LEU A 467 -31.11 -5.04 9.39
C LEU A 467 -32.16 -5.60 8.44
N TYR A 468 -32.74 -6.76 8.79
CA TYR A 468 -33.56 -7.54 7.86
C TYR A 468 -35.06 -7.58 8.25
N GLY A 469 -35.42 -7.04 9.42
CA GLY A 469 -36.79 -7.00 9.91
C GLY A 469 -37.40 -8.41 10.01
N GLU A 470 -38.59 -8.58 9.43
CA GLU A 470 -39.28 -9.88 9.38
C GLU A 470 -38.53 -10.94 8.57
N ARG A 471 -37.63 -10.54 7.67
CA ARG A 471 -36.82 -11.46 6.85
C ARG A 471 -35.59 -11.99 7.57
N ALA A 472 -35.31 -11.52 8.78
CA ALA A 472 -34.24 -12.08 9.60
C ALA A 472 -34.57 -13.54 9.92
N MET A 473 -33.59 -14.42 9.71
CA MET A 473 -33.72 -15.82 10.09
C MET A 473 -33.91 -15.93 11.61
N GLU A 474 -34.79 -16.83 12.05
CA GLU A 474 -35.11 -17.01 13.48
C GLU A 474 -33.95 -17.63 14.27
N LEU A 475 -33.08 -18.38 13.59
CA LEU A 475 -31.98 -19.10 14.20
C LEU A 475 -30.67 -18.33 14.01
N PRO A 476 -29.79 -18.32 15.02
CA PRO A 476 -28.56 -17.56 14.96
C PRO A 476 -27.61 -18.13 13.89
N GLU A 477 -26.92 -17.24 13.19
CA GLU A 477 -25.98 -17.63 12.12
C GLU A 477 -24.68 -18.24 12.66
N ARG A 478 -24.40 -18.03 13.94
CA ARG A 478 -23.25 -18.50 14.73
C ARG A 478 -23.72 -18.71 16.16
N THR A 479 -23.18 -19.72 16.84
CA THR A 479 -23.41 -19.90 18.28
C THR A 479 -22.12 -19.76 19.05
N ASN A 480 -22.22 -19.43 20.34
CA ASN A 480 -21.04 -19.31 21.18
C ASN A 480 -20.36 -20.67 21.38
N GLU A 481 -21.12 -21.75 21.47
CA GLU A 481 -20.59 -23.11 21.61
C GLU A 481 -19.78 -23.51 20.37
N MET A 482 -20.32 -23.25 19.17
CA MET A 482 -19.60 -23.57 17.94
C MET A 482 -18.33 -22.74 17.83
N THR A 483 -18.39 -21.45 18.18
CA THR A 483 -17.20 -20.58 18.21
C THR A 483 -16.13 -21.11 19.19
N GLY A 484 -16.55 -21.69 20.31
CA GLY A 484 -15.69 -22.39 21.26
C GLY A 484 -14.94 -23.58 20.65
N VAL A 485 -15.55 -24.29 19.69
CA VAL A 485 -14.86 -25.37 18.94
C VAL A 485 -13.69 -24.80 18.12
N TYR A 486 -13.89 -23.69 17.41
CA TYR A 486 -12.80 -23.03 16.64
C TYR A 486 -11.73 -22.47 17.56
N ALA A 487 -12.11 -21.89 18.70
CA ALA A 487 -11.16 -21.42 19.70
C ALA A 487 -10.29 -22.58 20.22
N LYS A 488 -10.89 -23.73 20.52
CA LYS A 488 -10.18 -24.94 20.94
C LYS A 488 -9.19 -25.42 19.87
N GLN A 489 -9.62 -25.54 18.61
CA GLN A 489 -8.76 -25.97 17.50
C GLN A 489 -7.55 -25.03 17.31
N CYS A 490 -7.78 -23.71 17.44
CA CYS A 490 -6.73 -22.69 17.37
C CYS A 490 -5.70 -22.82 18.51
N VAL A 491 -6.15 -23.05 19.75
CA VAL A 491 -5.27 -23.23 20.92
C VAL A 491 -4.51 -24.55 20.83
N GLU A 492 -5.15 -25.63 20.41
CA GLU A 492 -4.49 -26.94 20.22
C GLU A 492 -3.40 -26.84 19.16
N LEU A 493 -3.67 -26.20 18.03
CA LEU A 493 -2.66 -25.97 17.00
C LEU A 493 -1.47 -25.16 17.53
N ALA A 494 -1.72 -24.10 18.30
CA ALA A 494 -0.65 -23.31 18.89
C ALA A 494 0.26 -24.17 19.78
N LYS A 495 -0.33 -25.06 20.60
CA LYS A 495 0.41 -26.01 21.44
C LYS A 495 1.22 -27.00 20.62
N GLU A 496 0.61 -27.59 19.57
CA GLU A 496 1.30 -28.52 18.66
C GLU A 496 2.51 -27.89 17.97
N LEU A 497 2.43 -26.60 17.63
CA LEU A 497 3.49 -25.86 16.94
C LEU A 497 4.44 -25.11 17.88
N GLY A 498 4.20 -25.15 19.20
CA GLY A 498 4.99 -24.41 20.19
C GLY A 498 4.91 -22.88 20.04
N LEU A 499 3.74 -22.36 19.66
CA LEU A 499 3.50 -20.93 19.44
C LEU A 499 2.75 -20.30 20.61
N PRO A 500 2.96 -18.99 20.89
CA PRO A 500 2.08 -18.23 21.76
C PRO A 500 0.64 -18.18 21.20
N SER A 501 -0.34 -18.28 22.11
CA SER A 501 -1.75 -18.10 21.76
C SER A 501 -2.49 -17.22 22.74
N ILE A 502 -3.41 -16.41 22.23
CA ILE A 502 -4.33 -15.60 23.02
C ILE A 502 -5.74 -16.19 22.89
N ASN A 503 -6.28 -16.69 24.00
CA ASN A 503 -7.61 -17.29 24.03
C ASN A 503 -8.69 -16.25 24.41
N LEU A 504 -9.09 -15.42 23.45
CA LEU A 504 -10.11 -14.39 23.65
C LEU A 504 -11.48 -14.97 24.00
N TRP A 505 -11.85 -16.10 23.40
CA TRP A 505 -13.10 -16.82 23.71
C TRP A 505 -13.23 -17.05 25.22
N LEU A 506 -12.20 -17.60 25.88
CA LEU A 506 -12.22 -17.81 27.33
C LEU A 506 -12.09 -16.48 28.07
N LYS A 507 -11.11 -15.66 27.69
CA LYS A 507 -10.71 -14.45 28.44
C LYS A 507 -11.85 -13.44 28.61
N MET A 508 -12.62 -13.19 27.55
CA MET A 508 -13.74 -12.25 27.60
C MET A 508 -14.87 -12.76 28.50
N GLN A 509 -15.11 -14.08 28.50
CA GLN A 509 -16.17 -14.71 29.30
C GLN A 509 -15.86 -14.79 30.80
N GLU A 510 -14.64 -14.49 31.23
CA GLU A 510 -14.29 -14.31 32.66
C GLU A 510 -14.97 -13.07 33.27
N THR A 511 -15.44 -12.13 32.44
CA THR A 511 -16.10 -10.91 32.89
C THR A 511 -17.62 -11.07 32.87
N GLU A 512 -18.28 -10.79 33.99
CA GLU A 512 -19.74 -10.73 34.05
C GLU A 512 -20.29 -9.66 33.08
N GLY A 513 -21.32 -10.02 32.31
CA GLY A 513 -21.92 -9.11 31.32
C GLY A 513 -21.05 -8.83 30.09
N TRP A 514 -20.07 -9.69 29.79
CA TRP A 514 -19.16 -9.56 28.65
C TRP A 514 -19.87 -9.31 27.31
N GLN A 515 -21.08 -9.85 27.13
CA GLN A 515 -21.87 -9.78 25.91
C GLN A 515 -22.03 -8.33 25.42
N LYS A 516 -22.53 -7.43 26.28
CA LYS A 516 -22.74 -6.02 25.93
C LYS A 516 -21.52 -5.15 26.20
N LYS A 517 -20.66 -5.58 27.11
CA LYS A 517 -19.44 -4.84 27.45
C LYS A 517 -18.42 -4.90 26.33
N PHE A 518 -18.21 -6.08 25.74
CA PHE A 518 -17.16 -6.31 24.77
C PHE A 518 -17.65 -6.43 23.33
N LEU A 519 -18.95 -6.67 23.09
CA LEU A 519 -19.50 -6.81 21.74
C LEU A 519 -20.58 -5.76 21.45
N SER A 520 -20.45 -5.05 20.32
CA SER A 520 -21.38 -3.99 19.92
C SER A 520 -22.65 -4.53 19.28
N ASP A 521 -22.55 -5.64 18.55
CA ASP A 521 -23.65 -6.27 17.81
C ASP A 521 -23.70 -7.79 18.00
N GLY A 522 -23.11 -8.25 19.10
CA GLY A 522 -22.92 -9.65 19.44
C GLY A 522 -21.83 -10.39 18.64
N LEU A 523 -21.07 -9.68 17.79
CA LEU A 523 -19.93 -10.25 17.04
C LEU A 523 -18.72 -9.30 17.01
N HIS A 524 -18.92 -8.02 16.72
CA HIS A 524 -17.86 -7.02 16.60
C HIS A 524 -17.50 -6.44 17.96
N LEU A 525 -16.20 -6.17 18.16
CA LEU A 525 -15.69 -5.65 19.42
C LEU A 525 -16.09 -4.18 19.64
N THR A 526 -16.50 -3.86 20.87
CA THR A 526 -16.57 -2.49 21.38
C THR A 526 -15.16 -1.90 21.57
N PRO A 527 -15.02 -0.60 21.90
CA PRO A 527 -13.73 -0.05 22.34
C PRO A 527 -13.13 -0.84 23.52
N GLU A 528 -13.94 -1.25 24.49
CA GLU A 528 -13.53 -2.07 25.63
C GLU A 528 -13.12 -3.48 25.20
N GLY A 529 -13.85 -4.09 24.24
CA GLY A 529 -13.47 -5.38 23.67
C GLY A 529 -12.11 -5.31 22.96
N ASN A 530 -11.87 -4.24 22.18
CA ASN A 530 -10.57 -4.00 21.55
C ASN A 530 -9.47 -3.73 22.59
N ALA A 531 -9.77 -3.09 23.72
CA ALA A 531 -8.82 -2.87 24.80
C ALA A 531 -8.32 -4.20 25.41
N VAL A 532 -9.20 -5.20 25.55
CA VAL A 532 -8.80 -6.56 25.97
C VAL A 532 -7.83 -7.19 24.96
N VAL A 533 -8.14 -7.10 23.66
CA VAL A 533 -7.26 -7.62 22.60
C VAL A 533 -5.89 -6.93 22.65
N HIS A 534 -5.87 -5.60 22.73
CA HIS A 534 -4.64 -4.83 22.84
C HIS A 534 -3.81 -5.25 24.05
N GLN A 535 -4.42 -5.37 25.23
CA GLN A 535 -3.73 -5.78 26.45
C GLN A 535 -3.09 -7.16 26.32
N GLU A 536 -3.80 -8.15 25.78
CA GLU A 536 -3.26 -9.50 25.62
C GLU A 536 -2.18 -9.57 24.55
N VAL A 537 -2.31 -8.82 23.44
CA VAL A 537 -1.26 -8.74 22.41
C VAL A 537 0.01 -8.12 22.98
N VAL A 538 -0.11 -7.00 23.71
CA VAL A 538 1.04 -6.34 24.37
C VAL A 538 1.68 -7.27 25.39
N ARG A 539 0.89 -8.02 26.17
CA ARG A 539 1.43 -9.01 27.12
C ARG A 539 2.31 -10.04 26.41
N VAL A 540 1.81 -10.66 25.34
CA VAL A 540 2.57 -11.65 24.56
C VAL A 540 3.81 -11.05 23.90
N PHE A 541 3.72 -9.81 23.39
CA PHE A 541 4.87 -9.12 22.80
C PHE A 541 5.95 -8.84 23.85
N ASN A 542 5.58 -8.39 25.05
CA ASN A 542 6.52 -8.18 26.15
C ASN A 542 7.20 -9.49 26.57
N GLU A 543 6.44 -10.58 26.72
CA GLU A 543 6.97 -11.93 27.02
C GLU A 543 7.96 -12.43 25.96
N ALA A 544 7.81 -11.95 24.71
CA ALA A 544 8.67 -12.30 23.58
C ALA A 544 9.83 -11.30 23.33
N GLY A 545 10.04 -10.30 24.20
CA GLY A 545 11.10 -9.30 24.05
C GLY A 545 10.82 -8.21 23.03
N LEU A 546 9.55 -8.00 22.64
CA LEU A 546 9.09 -6.92 21.76
C LEU A 546 8.40 -5.81 22.57
N SER A 547 8.95 -5.50 23.75
CA SER A 547 8.44 -4.46 24.64
C SER A 547 8.68 -3.08 24.06
N ALA A 548 7.60 -2.34 23.74
CA ALA A 548 7.71 -1.04 23.08
C ALA A 548 8.61 -0.02 23.81
N PRO A 549 8.60 0.09 25.16
CA PRO A 549 9.53 0.96 25.89
C PRO A 549 11.01 0.56 25.82
N GLU A 550 11.30 -0.71 25.51
CA GLU A 550 12.67 -1.25 25.43
C GLU A 550 13.19 -1.25 23.98
N MET A 551 12.30 -1.15 22.99
CA MET A 551 12.68 -1.07 21.59
C MET A 551 13.37 0.27 21.29
N PRO A 552 14.50 0.25 20.57
CA PRO A 552 15.18 1.48 20.19
C PRO A 552 14.32 2.27 19.20
N TYR A 553 14.36 3.60 19.30
CA TYR A 553 13.83 4.46 18.26
C TYR A 553 14.63 4.27 16.95
N ASP A 554 13.95 4.41 15.82
CA ASP A 554 14.57 4.35 14.48
C ASP A 554 15.50 5.55 14.21
N PHE A 555 15.32 6.64 14.95
CA PHE A 555 16.14 7.86 14.98
C PHE A 555 16.33 8.38 16.41
N PRO A 556 17.35 9.22 16.68
CA PRO A 556 17.62 9.74 18.02
C PRO A 556 16.44 10.50 18.62
N HIS A 557 16.26 10.43 19.94
CA HIS A 557 15.29 11.30 20.60
C HIS A 557 15.74 12.75 20.49
N HIS A 558 14.80 13.69 20.30
CA HIS A 558 15.17 15.08 20.03
C HIS A 558 16.01 15.73 21.15
N SER A 559 15.95 15.23 22.39
CA SER A 559 16.83 15.68 23.50
C SER A 559 18.31 15.33 23.32
N GLU A 560 18.63 14.34 22.49
CA GLU A 560 20.00 13.85 22.23
C GLU A 560 20.67 14.60 21.07
N ILE A 561 19.92 15.41 20.33
CA ILE A 561 20.40 16.17 19.18
C ILE A 561 21.02 17.48 19.67
N ASP A 562 22.34 17.61 19.52
CA ASP A 562 23.05 18.87 19.73
C ASP A 562 22.68 19.86 18.60
N GLY A 563 22.11 21.01 18.95
CA GLY A 563 21.74 22.05 17.98
C GLY A 563 22.92 22.61 17.18
N LYS A 564 24.15 22.54 17.72
CA LYS A 564 25.36 23.01 17.02
C LYS A 564 25.99 21.98 16.10
N ALA A 565 25.76 20.69 16.36
CA ALA A 565 26.34 19.58 15.61
C ALA A 565 25.34 18.42 15.49
N PRO A 566 24.16 18.65 14.88
CA PRO A 566 23.07 17.67 14.84
C PRO A 566 23.49 16.38 14.14
N GLU A 567 24.39 16.46 13.16
CA GLU A 567 24.90 15.32 12.38
C GLU A 567 25.49 14.21 13.25
N LYS A 568 26.07 14.54 14.42
CA LYS A 568 26.67 13.54 15.31
C LYS A 568 25.64 12.55 15.85
N ALA A 569 24.44 13.03 16.16
CA ALA A 569 23.36 12.17 16.65
C ALA A 569 22.90 11.18 15.56
N PHE A 570 22.90 11.62 14.29
CA PHE A 570 22.46 10.80 13.17
C PHE A 570 23.54 9.87 12.58
N GLN A 571 24.81 10.06 12.94
CA GLN A 571 25.92 9.18 12.53
C GLN A 571 26.01 7.88 13.35
N GLN A 572 25.44 7.84 14.56
CA GLN A 572 25.67 6.75 15.53
C GLN A 572 24.70 5.54 15.40
N GLN A 573 23.75 5.58 14.48
CA GLN A 573 22.74 4.50 14.31
C GLN A 573 22.94 3.68 13.01
N CYS A 574 24.20 3.52 12.58
CA CYS A 574 24.61 2.64 11.46
C CYS A 574 24.97 1.21 11.91
N LEU A 575 24.29 0.66 12.92
CA LEU A 575 24.43 -0.76 13.30
C LEU A 575 23.14 -1.52 13.00
#